data_AF-A0A9X1X007-F1
#
_entry.id   AF-A0A9X1X007-F1
#
_cell.length_a   1.000
_cell.length_b   1.000
_cell.length_c   1.000
_cell.angle_alpha   90.00
_cell.angle_beta   90.00
_cell.angle_gamma   90.00
#
_symmetry.space_group_name_H-M   'P 1'
#
loop_
_entity.id
_entity.type
_entity.pdbx_description
1 polymer ?
#
loop_
_entity_poly.entity_id
_entity_poly.type
_entity_poly.pdbx_seq_one_letter_code
_entity_poly.pdbx_strand_id
1 'polypeptide(L)' 'MRAKRQYLLKPGKHQFVPRSPAIHHNGNLTDEAAAWYLQRFPHIKALFKRLPKQ' A
#
# COMPACT_ATOMS: atom_id res chain seq x y z
N MET A 1 -21.23 -8.55 5.58
CA MET A 1 -20.13 -7.70 6.08
C MET A 1 -18.95 -7.79 5.11
N ARG A 2 -18.67 -6.77 4.30
CA ARG A 2 -17.46 -6.78 3.46
C ARG A 2 -16.29 -6.35 4.34
N ALA A 3 -15.44 -7.30 4.72
CA ALA A 3 -14.13 -6.98 5.27
C ALA A 3 -13.44 -6.05 4.25
N LYS A 4 -13.23 -4.78 4.62
CA LYS A 4 -12.37 -3.87 3.85
C LYS A 4 -11.05 -4.60 3.66
N ARG A 5 -10.76 -5.02 2.43
CA ARG A 5 -9.51 -5.72 2.12
C ARG A 5 -8.39 -4.71 2.34
N GLN A 6 -7.79 -4.86 3.51
CA GLN A 6 -6.65 -4.11 3.96
C GLN A 6 -5.41 -4.83 3.43
N TYR A 7 -4.59 -4.19 2.59
CA TYR A 7 -3.40 -4.84 2.05
C TYR A 7 -2.37 -5.10 3.14
N LEU A 8 -1.81 -6.30 3.09
CA LEU A 8 -0.63 -6.66 3.84
C LEU A 8 0.60 -6.04 3.17
N LEU A 9 0.93 -4.82 3.59
CA LEU A 9 2.28 -4.30 3.45
C LEU A 9 3.24 -5.18 4.27
N LYS A 10 4.51 -5.21 3.87
CA LYS A 10 5.56 -5.80 4.70
C LYS A 10 5.59 -5.10 6.08
N PRO A 11 5.98 -5.78 7.16
CA PRO A 11 6.21 -5.15 8.46
C PRO A 11 7.07 -3.90 8.34
N GLY A 12 6.61 -2.78 8.90
CA GLY A 12 7.36 -1.53 8.97
C GLY A 12 6.54 -0.29 8.61
N LYS A 13 7.21 0.87 8.67
CA LYS A 13 6.69 2.14 8.18
C LYS A 13 7.12 2.33 6.73
N HIS A 14 6.18 2.64 5.86
CA HIS A 14 6.41 2.81 4.44
C HIS A 14 6.21 4.26 4.04
N GLN A 15 7.17 4.76 3.26
CA GLN A 15 7.07 6.00 2.53
C GLN A 15 6.70 5.66 1.09
N PHE A 16 5.54 6.13 0.63
CA PHE A 16 5.12 5.93 -0.77
C PHE A 16 5.42 7.14 -1.64
N VAL A 17 5.31 8.34 -1.06
CA VAL A 17 5.63 9.58 -1.74
C VAL A 17 7.07 9.95 -1.39
N PRO A 18 7.96 10.11 -2.38
CA PRO A 18 9.33 10.55 -2.13
C PRO A 18 9.34 11.84 -1.31
N ARG A 19 10.26 11.95 -0.35
CA ARG A 19 10.44 13.12 0.53
C ARG A 19 9.26 13.40 1.49
N SER A 20 8.29 12.49 1.61
CA SER A 20 7.20 12.55 2.60
C SER A 20 7.48 11.68 3.84
N PRO A 21 6.94 11.95 5.04
CA PRO A 21 7.09 11.03 6.17
C PRO A 21 6.52 9.62 5.86
N ALA A 22 7.17 8.59 6.41
CA ALA A 22 6.67 7.22 6.31
C ALA A 22 5.47 7.01 7.25
N ILE A 23 4.25 7.21 6.74
CA ILE A 23 3.00 7.17 7.53
C ILE A 23 2.18 5.89 7.32
N HIS A 24 2.49 5.08 6.32
CA HIS A 24 1.73 3.85 6.04
C HIS A 24 2.32 2.66 6.81
N HIS A 25 1.47 1.88 7.47
CA HIS A 25 1.84 0.65 8.16
C HIS A 25 0.92 -0.50 7.75
N ASN A 26 1.31 -1.71 8.12
CA ASN A 26 0.61 -2.97 7.82
C ASN A 26 -0.91 -2.82 7.90
N GLY A 27 -1.63 -3.21 6.84
CA GLY A 27 -3.09 -3.22 6.83
C GLY A 27 -3.76 -1.87 6.52
N ASN A 28 -3.06 -0.74 6.52
CA ASN A 28 -3.75 0.55 6.40
C ASN A 28 -4.13 0.98 4.97
N LEU A 29 -4.03 0.10 3.98
CA LEU A 29 -4.34 0.43 2.60
C LEU A 29 -5.54 -0.35 2.09
N THR A 30 -6.50 0.35 1.48
CA THR A 30 -7.60 -0.26 0.73
C THR A 30 -7.17 -0.60 -0.70
N ASP A 31 -7.98 -1.39 -1.41
CA ASP A 31 -7.81 -1.76 -2.83
C ASP A 31 -7.64 -0.52 -3.71
N GLU A 32 -8.48 0.49 -3.50
CA GLU A 32 -8.50 1.72 -4.29
C GLU A 32 -7.24 2.56 -4.04
N ALA A 33 -6.84 2.72 -2.77
CA ALA A 33 -5.63 3.45 -2.42
C ALA A 33 -4.38 2.75 -2.97
N ALA A 34 -4.30 1.41 -2.84
CA ALA A 34 -3.19 0.63 -3.37
C ALA A 34 -3.06 0.77 -4.88
N ALA A 35 -4.18 0.68 -5.62
CA ALA A 35 -4.19 0.86 -7.07
C ALA A 35 -3.70 2.25 -7.48
N TRP A 36 -4.20 3.31 -6.82
CA TRP A 36 -3.78 4.68 -7.10
C TRP A 36 -2.27 4.89 -6.85
N TYR A 37 -1.76 4.40 -5.72
CA TYR A 37 -0.35 4.54 -5.39
C TYR A 37 0.54 3.72 -6.32
N LEU A 38 0.14 2.51 -6.72
CA LEU A 38 0.91 1.68 -7.67
C LEU A 38 0.96 2.31 -9.06
N GLN A 39 -0.11 2.95 -9.50
CA GLN A 39 -0.13 3.69 -10.77
C GLN A 39 0.82 4.89 -10.74
N ARG A 40 0.88 5.62 -9.61
CA ARG A 40 1.65 6.86 -9.49
C ARG A 40 3.10 6.65 -9.05
N PHE A 41 3.37 5.61 -8.28
CA PHE A 41 4.67 5.28 -7.70
C PHE A 41 5.00 3.80 -7.88
N PRO A 42 5.33 3.33 -9.08
CA PRO A 42 5.51 1.90 -9.34
C PRO A 42 6.56 1.21 -8.45
N HIS A 43 7.53 1.96 -7.93
CA HIS A 43 8.58 1.47 -7.03
C HIS A 43 8.05 0.92 -5.70
N ILE A 44 6.88 1.37 -5.22
CA ILE A 44 6.31 0.89 -3.96
C ILE A 44 5.82 -0.56 -4.05
N LYS A 45 5.72 -1.12 -5.26
CA LYS A 45 5.29 -2.51 -5.51
C LYS A 45 6.09 -3.51 -4.66
N ALA A 46 7.37 -3.24 -4.42
CA ALA A 46 8.25 -4.07 -3.59
C ALA A 46 7.88 -4.09 -2.09
N LEU A 47 7.07 -3.13 -1.63
CA LEU A 47 6.61 -3.00 -0.24
C LEU A 47 5.37 -3.85 0.06
N PHE A 48 4.68 -4.32 -0.97
CA PHE A 48 3.50 -5.18 -0.83
C PHE A 48 3.91 -6.65 -0.70
N LYS A 49 3.33 -7.37 0.28
CA LYS A 49 3.44 -8.84 0.34
C LYS A 49 2.57 -9.51 -0.73
N ARG A 50 1.45 -8.89 -1.07
CA ARG A 50 0.52 -9.33 -2.11
C ARG A 50 -0.01 -8.10 -2.84
N LEU A 51 -0.03 -8.18 -4.17
CA LEU A 51 -0.55 -7.10 -5.01
C LEU A 51 -2.08 -7.08 -5.01
N PRO A 52 -2.70 -5.89 -5.20
CA PRO A 52 -4.13 -5.79 -5.47
C PRO A 52 -4.52 -6.62 -6.67
N LYS A 53 -5.52 -7.49 -6.48
CA LYS A 53 -6.25 -8.09 -7.59
C LYS A 53 -7.21 -7.02 -8.08
N GLN A 54 -6.98 -6.52 -9.29
CA GLN A 54 -7.93 -5.69 -10.02
C GLN A 54 -9.27 -6.40 -10.15
#